data_AF-A0ABD5VVX0-F1
#
_entry.id   AF-A0ABD5VVX0-F1
#
_cell.length_a   1.000
_cell.length_b   1.000
_cell.length_c   1.000
_cell.angle_alpha   90.00
_cell.angle_beta   90.00
_cell.angle_gamma   90.00
#
_symmetry.space_group_name_H-M   'P 1'
#
loop_
_entity.id
_entity.type
_entity.pdbx_description
1 polymer ?
#
loop_
_entity_poly.entity_id
_entity_poly.type
_entity_poly.pdbx_seq_one_letter_code
_entity_poly.pdbx_strand_id
1 'polypeptide(L)' 'MGVSIDLGERTERWRYTCPNGHANWEVMDSGFYCQSCARRTPDDGVFDALYDGVTNEWIGHGDISFKGRQ' A
#
# COMPACT_ATOMS: atom_id res chain seq x y z
N MET A 1 -3.14 -14.67 8.45
CA MET A 1 -3.40 -15.12 7.07
C MET A 1 -2.79 -14.05 6.20
N GLY A 2 -1.59 -14.26 5.63
CA GLY A 2 -0.89 -13.19 4.92
C GLY A 2 -1.53 -12.85 3.57
N VAL A 3 -1.55 -11.57 3.21
CA VAL A 3 -2.07 -11.06 1.94
C VAL A 3 -0.95 -11.03 0.90
N SER A 4 -1.17 -11.62 -0.27
CA SER A 4 -0.23 -11.50 -1.40
C SER A 4 -0.69 -10.37 -2.32
N ILE A 5 0.23 -9.46 -2.66
CA ILE A 5 -0.01 -8.39 -3.62
C ILE A 5 0.92 -8.58 -4.81
N ASP A 6 0.35 -8.79 -6.00
CA ASP A 6 1.11 -8.76 -7.23
C ASP A 6 1.19 -7.32 -7.76
N LEU A 7 2.33 -6.66 -7.53
CA LEU A 7 2.57 -5.30 -8.01
C LEU A 7 2.68 -5.21 -9.54
N GLY A 8 2.89 -6.35 -10.21
CA GLY A 8 2.84 -6.47 -11.66
C GLY A 8 1.42 -6.48 -12.23
N GLU A 9 0.43 -6.80 -11.40
CA GLU A 9 -0.97 -6.80 -11.82
C GLU A 9 -1.58 -5.41 -11.59
N ARG A 10 -1.90 -4.73 -12.70
CA ARG A 10 -2.44 -3.36 -12.68
C ARG A 10 -3.74 -3.24 -11.90
N THR A 11 -4.52 -4.31 -11.75
CA THR A 11 -5.80 -4.34 -11.04
C THR A 11 -5.63 -4.45 -9.53
N GLU A 12 -4.66 -5.23 -9.05
CA GLU A 12 -4.39 -5.35 -7.61
C GLU A 12 -3.85 -4.06 -7.01
N ARG A 13 -3.10 -3.26 -7.79
CA ARG A 13 -2.57 -1.97 -7.30
C ARG A 13 -3.65 -0.96 -6.89
N TRP A 14 -4.86 -1.03 -7.44
CA TRP A 14 -5.97 -0.11 -7.10
C TRP A 14 -6.82 -0.63 -5.94
N ARG A 15 -6.72 -1.92 -5.64
CA ARG A 15 -7.44 -2.56 -4.54
C ARG A 15 -6.92 -2.08 -3.19
N TYR A 16 -5.61 -1.93 -3.07
CA TYR A 16 -4.96 -1.44 -1.87
C TYR A 16 -4.70 0.06 -1.98
N THR A 17 -5.11 0.81 -0.96
CA THR A 17 -4.99 2.27 -0.93
C THR A 17 -4.37 2.72 0.37
N CYS A 18 -3.75 3.90 0.37
CA CYS A 18 -3.30 4.53 1.61
C CYS A 18 -4.52 4.88 2.50
N PRO A 19 -4.33 5.20 3.80
CA PRO A 19 -5.43 5.61 4.69
C PRO A 19 -6.28 6.78 4.18
N ASN A 20 -5.76 7.58 3.23
CA ASN A 20 -6.48 8.68 2.60
C ASN A 20 -7.18 8.29 1.27
N GLY A 21 -7.13 7.02 0.87
CA GLY A 21 -7.77 6.50 -0.35
C GLY A 21 -6.95 6.65 -1.63
N HIS A 22 -5.64 6.93 -1.55
CA HIS A 22 -4.79 7.03 -2.74
C HIS A 22 -4.15 5.69 -3.09
N ALA A 23 -4.17 5.31 -4.38
CA ALA A 23 -3.47 4.12 -4.90
C ALA A 23 -2.02 4.41 -5.37
N ASN A 24 -1.53 5.64 -5.17
CA ASN A 24 -0.19 6.06 -5.58
C ASN A 24 0.82 5.88 -4.43
N TRP A 25 0.91 4.66 -3.93
CA TRP A 25 1.87 4.26 -2.92
C TRP A 25 2.97 3.36 -3.49
N GLU A 26 4.09 3.33 -2.80
CA GLU A 26 5.30 2.56 -3.07
C GLU A 26 5.69 1.81 -1.79
N VAL A 27 6.25 0.61 -1.95
CA VAL A 27 6.79 -0.18 -0.84
C VAL A 27 8.23 0.24 -0.58
N MET A 28 8.53 0.48 0.70
CA MET A 28 9.86 0.74 1.21
C MET A 28 10.20 -0.31 2.27
N ASP A 29 11.48 -0.50 2.55
CA ASP A 29 11.95 -1.40 3.62
C ASP A 29 11.28 -1.15 4.97
N SER A 30 10.91 0.10 5.26
CA SER A 30 10.33 0.53 6.54
C SER A 30 8.81 0.75 6.49
N GLY A 31 8.12 0.37 5.42
CA GLY A 31 6.66 0.51 5.30
C GLY A 31 6.23 0.97 3.92
N PHE A 32 5.19 1.80 3.87
CA PHE A 32 4.58 2.26 2.63
C PHE A 32 4.70 3.76 2.51
N TYR A 33 5.07 4.24 1.33
CA TYR A 33 5.17 5.66 1.02
C TYR A 33 4.13 6.05 -0.01
N CYS A 34 3.27 7.03 0.31
CA CYS A 34 2.35 7.60 -0.66
C CYS A 34 2.84 8.97 -1.13
N GLN A 35 3.23 9.06 -2.41
CA GLN A 35 3.68 10.33 -2.99
C GLN A 35 2.61 11.42 -2.94
N SER A 36 1.33 11.05 -3.05
CA SER A 36 0.22 12.02 -3.01
C SER A 36 0.01 12.60 -1.62
N CYS A 37 0.21 11.80 -0.56
CA CYS A 37 0.12 12.27 0.83
C CYS A 37 1.34 13.10 1.21
N ALA A 38 2.55 12.63 0.83
CA ALA A 38 3.81 13.32 1.08
C ALA A 38 3.85 14.74 0.47
N ARG A 39 3.18 14.93 -0.68
CA ARG A 39 3.04 16.25 -1.31
C ARG A 39 2.05 17.19 -0.61
N ARG A 40 1.12 16.64 0.18
CA ARG A 40 -0.03 17.39 0.72
C ARG A 40 0.08 17.68 2.22
N THR A 41 0.85 16.88 2.95
CA THR A 41 0.92 16.88 4.42
C THR A 41 2.38 17.04 4.85
N PRO A 42 2.69 17.70 5.99
CA PRO A 42 4.05 17.74 6.53
C PRO A 42 4.56 16.37 7.00
N ASP A 43 3.65 15.40 7.17
CA ASP A 43 4.00 14.01 7.39
C ASP A 43 4.46 13.43 6.04
N ASP A 44 5.64 12.81 5.99
CA ASP A 44 6.29 12.24 4.79
C ASP A 44 5.42 11.24 3.99
N GLY A 45 4.15 11.05 4.35
CA GLY A 45 3.22 10.18 3.66
C GLY A 45 3.59 8.72 3.84
N VAL A 46 4.33 8.42 4.91
CA VAL A 46 4.77 7.08 5.28
C VAL A 46 3.78 6.46 6.26
N PHE A 47 3.40 5.20 6.04
CA PHE A 47 2.48 4.47 6.89
C PHE A 47 2.83 2.99 6.91
N ASP A 48 2.44 2.30 7.99
CA ASP A 48 2.74 0.88 8.19
C ASP A 48 1.65 -0.04 7.64
N ALA A 49 0.48 0.49 7.27
CA ALA A 49 -0.67 -0.32 6.84
C ALA A 49 -1.39 0.24 5.60
N LEU A 50 -1.75 -0.66 4.69
CA LEU A 50 -2.61 -0.37 3.55
C LEU A 50 -4.06 -0.72 3.86
N TYR A 51 -4.98 0.01 3.22
CA TYR A 51 -6.40 -0.26 3.27
C TYR A 51 -6.83 -1.07 2.04
N ASP A 52 -7.37 -2.26 2.25
CA ASP A 52 -7.97 -3.08 1.19
C ASP A 52 -9.42 -2.66 0.97
N GLY A 53 -9.73 -2.11 -0.20
CA GLY A 53 -11.08 -1.67 -0.54
C GLY A 53 -12.07 -2.80 -0.85
N VAL A 54 -11.63 -4.06 -0.95
CA VAL A 54 -12.46 -5.22 -1.31
C VAL A 54 -12.91 -5.99 -0.08
N THR A 55 -11.99 -6.29 0.84
CA THR A 55 -12.26 -6.91 2.15
C THR A 55 -12.56 -5.86 3.21
N ASN A 56 -12.26 -4.59 2.93
CA ASN A 56 -12.47 -3.47 3.84
C ASN A 56 -11.63 -3.59 5.13
N GLU A 57 -10.42 -4.14 4.99
CA GLU A 57 -9.49 -4.43 6.09
C GLU A 57 -8.18 -3.65 5.99
N TRP A 58 -7.52 -3.50 7.14
CA TRP A 58 -6.20 -2.88 7.24
C TRP A 58 -5.12 -3.95 7.26
N ILE A 59 -4.21 -3.89 6.31
CA ILE A 59 -3.13 -4.86 6.14
C ILE A 59 -1.83 -4.17 6.51
N GLY A 60 -1.24 -4.60 7.62
CA GLY A 60 0.08 -4.14 8.05
C GLY A 60 1.18 -4.67 7.14
N HIS A 61 2.30 -3.95 7.08
CA HIS A 61 3.47 -4.31 6.29
C HIS A 61 3.98 -5.74 6.62
N GLY A 62 3.91 -6.16 7.88
CA GLY A 62 4.32 -7.50 8.29
C GLY A 62 3.42 -8.66 7.84
N ASP A 63 2.20 -8.39 7.40
CA ASP A 63 1.25 -9.42 6.93
C ASP A 63 1.20 -9.54 5.40
N ILE A 64 1.88 -8.62 4.69
CA ILE A 64 1.81 -8.50 3.25
C ILE A 64 3.01 -9.19 2.58
N SER A 65 2.78 -9.81 1.42
CA SER A 65 3.82 -10.44 0.61
C SER A 65 3.74 -9.93 -0.82
N PHE A 66 4.75 -9.18 -1.26
CA PHE A 66 4.81 -8.65 -2.62
C PHE A 66 5.37 -9.69 -3.59
N LYS A 67 4.61 -9.98 -4.64
CA LYS A 67 5.12 -10.72 -5.80
C LYS A 67 5.46 -9.72 -6.89
N GLY A 68 6.75 -9.37 -6.95
CA GLY A 68 7.34 -8.69 -8.10
C GLY A 68 7.85 -9.75 -9.07
N ARG A 69 7.28 -9.83 -10.27
CA ARG A 69 7.88 -10.61 -11.36
C ARG A 69 9.21 -9.95 -11.73
N GLN A 70 10.30 -10.59 -11.32
CA GLN A 70 11.67 -10.26 -11.70
C GLN A 70 11.88 -10.42 -13.21
#